data_AF-A0A4U3AGY0-F1
#
_entry.id   AF-A0A4U3AGY0-F1
#
_cell.length_a   1.000
_cell.length_b   1.000
_cell.length_c   1.000
_cell.angle_alpha   90.00
_cell.angle_beta   90.00
_cell.angle_gamma   90.00
#
_symmetry.space_group_name_H-M   'P 1'
#
loop_
_entity.id
_entity.type
_entity.pdbx_description
1 polymer ?
#
loop_
_entity_poly.entity_id
_entity_poly.type
_entity_poly.pdbx_seq_one_letter_code
_entity_poly.pdbx_strand_id
1 'polypeptide(L)'
;MFSIQNNQEKKLLIFAAIILILYLSPLFILGENAHIRIHDNLDSNLSWYKILARSGEITGPIDATIPQVINNQLSRNAFSTEFSGIVWLYAFFPSMVAYALSQTITRVVAFIGMYVLLKHHFLPREDWMVISVGVSLAFALTPFWPPGMLSTLGMPLALWAFLNIRKGERSWKNYFVLTLIPLYSSIVLGFFFFLSGIGMLWLMDLVIKKEWNFRFLFSIIYMTIIYMIVEYRLVSSFFFSTTPNSRDEYFHAR
;
A
#
# COMPACT_ATOMS: atom_id res chain seq x y z
N MET A 1 -17.89 14.29 -31.61
CA MET A 1 -17.51 14.94 -30.34
C MET A 1 -16.91 13.92 -29.38
N PHE A 2 -17.65 12.88 -28.98
CA PHE A 2 -17.16 11.78 -28.13
C PHE A 2 -15.86 11.09 -28.59
N SER A 3 -15.65 10.87 -29.91
CA SER A 3 -14.42 10.21 -30.40
C SER A 3 -13.16 11.09 -30.33
N ILE A 4 -13.31 12.42 -30.45
CA ILE A 4 -12.21 13.38 -30.37
C ILE A 4 -11.80 13.59 -28.91
N GLN A 5 -12.77 13.62 -28.00
CA GLN A 5 -12.54 13.79 -26.55
C GLN A 5 -11.88 12.56 -25.92
N ASN A 6 -12.30 11.35 -26.28
CA ASN A 6 -11.60 10.12 -25.86
C ASN A 6 -10.14 10.09 -26.35
N ASN A 7 -9.88 10.70 -27.52
CA ASN A 7 -8.53 10.83 -28.05
C ASN A 7 -7.66 11.84 -27.26
N GLN A 8 -8.27 12.93 -26.74
CA GLN A 8 -7.58 13.87 -25.86
C GLN A 8 -7.23 13.23 -24.51
N GLU A 9 -8.17 12.50 -23.90
CA GLU A 9 -7.93 11.75 -22.67
C GLU A 9 -6.76 10.79 -22.84
N LYS A 10 -6.80 9.99 -23.91
CA LYS A 10 -5.74 9.04 -24.24
C LYS A 10 -4.39 9.73 -24.40
N LYS A 11 -4.32 10.88 -25.06
CA LYS A 11 -3.07 11.66 -25.21
C LYS A 11 -2.52 12.12 -23.86
N LEU A 12 -3.37 12.62 -22.97
CA LEU A 12 -2.96 13.05 -21.63
C LEU A 12 -2.47 11.88 -20.78
N LEU A 13 -3.16 10.74 -20.84
CA LEU A 13 -2.74 9.53 -20.12
C LEU A 13 -1.42 8.97 -20.66
N ILE A 14 -1.21 8.96 -21.98
CA ILE A 14 0.07 8.58 -22.59
C ILE A 14 1.17 9.54 -22.15
N PHE A 15 0.92 10.84 -22.16
CA PHE A 15 1.87 11.85 -21.71
C PHE A 15 2.26 11.63 -20.24
N ALA A 16 1.29 11.40 -19.36
CA ALA A 16 1.54 11.09 -17.95
C ALA A 16 2.34 9.79 -17.77
N ALA A 17 2.03 8.75 -18.56
CA ALA A 17 2.79 7.50 -18.55
C ALA A 17 4.25 7.71 -18.99
N ILE A 18 4.49 8.52 -20.03
CA ILE A 18 5.85 8.87 -20.47
C ILE A 18 6.61 9.57 -19.34
N ILE A 19 5.98 10.55 -18.66
CA ILE A 19 6.63 11.23 -17.53
C ILE A 19 6.95 10.25 -16.39
N LEU A 20 6.03 9.34 -16.04
CA LEU A 20 6.28 8.32 -15.01
C LEU A 20 7.44 7.39 -15.40
N ILE A 21 7.49 6.96 -16.65
CA ILE A 21 8.59 6.13 -17.18
C ILE A 21 9.91 6.89 -17.09
N LEU A 22 9.95 8.14 -17.56
CA LEU A 22 11.14 8.98 -17.49
C LEU A 22 11.60 9.18 -16.05
N TYR A 23 10.66 9.43 -15.12
CA TYR A 23 10.96 9.60 -13.70
C TYR A 23 11.55 8.32 -13.06
N LEU A 24 11.02 7.15 -13.41
CA LEU A 24 11.47 5.86 -12.86
C LEU A 24 12.73 5.33 -13.57
N SER A 25 12.98 5.76 -14.81
CA SER A 25 14.07 5.25 -15.65
C SER A 25 15.46 5.27 -15.00
N PRO A 26 15.87 6.27 -14.19
CA PRO A 26 17.19 6.25 -13.57
C PRO A 26 17.40 5.05 -12.65
N LEU A 27 16.34 4.56 -11.97
CA LEU A 27 16.43 3.38 -11.10
C LEU A 27 16.76 2.11 -11.89
N PHE A 28 16.29 2.02 -13.13
CA PHE A 28 16.51 0.86 -14.01
C PHE A 28 17.78 0.99 -14.85
N ILE A 29 18.11 2.19 -15.33
CA ILE A 29 19.26 2.45 -16.20
C ILE A 29 20.56 2.48 -15.38
N LEU A 30 20.57 3.20 -14.26
CA LEU A 30 21.78 3.32 -13.43
C LEU A 30 21.97 2.11 -12.51
N GLY A 31 20.89 1.39 -12.17
CA GLY A 31 20.92 0.21 -11.32
C GLY A 31 21.61 0.52 -9.99
N GLU A 32 22.65 -0.25 -9.66
CA GLU A 32 23.42 -0.09 -8.40
C GLU A 32 24.14 1.27 -8.29
N ASN A 33 24.36 1.96 -9.42
CA ASN A 33 24.93 3.31 -9.44
C ASN A 33 23.86 4.41 -9.21
N ALA A 34 22.59 4.04 -9.05
CA ALA A 34 21.53 4.99 -8.75
C ALA A 34 21.71 5.59 -7.35
N HIS A 35 21.58 6.90 -7.24
CA HIS A 35 21.69 7.58 -5.95
C HIS A 35 20.38 7.46 -5.15
N ILE A 36 20.33 6.53 -4.20
CA ILE A 36 19.20 6.32 -3.28
C ILE A 36 19.30 7.33 -2.13
N ARG A 37 18.36 8.28 -2.10
CA ARG A 37 18.36 9.40 -1.13
C ARG A 37 17.76 9.07 0.23
N ILE A 38 17.00 7.99 0.34
CA ILE A 38 16.35 7.61 1.60
C ILE A 38 17.22 6.55 2.26
N HIS A 39 18.04 6.99 3.21
CA HIS A 39 19.06 6.17 3.85
C HIS A 39 18.49 5.04 4.71
N ASP A 40 17.26 5.14 5.21
CA ASP A 40 16.54 4.05 5.89
C ASP A 40 16.44 2.77 5.05
N ASN A 41 16.50 2.91 3.72
CA ASN A 41 16.55 1.76 2.83
C ASN A 41 17.88 1.01 2.94
N LEU A 42 18.99 1.74 3.19
CA LEU A 42 20.33 1.17 3.27
C LEU A 42 20.63 0.62 4.68
N ASP A 43 19.99 1.17 5.70
CA ASP A 43 20.25 0.80 7.10
C ASP A 43 19.53 -0.50 7.52
N SER A 44 18.28 -0.72 7.08
CA SER A 44 17.48 -1.81 7.66
C SER A 44 16.50 -2.47 6.69
N ASN A 45 15.62 -1.71 6.05
CA ASN A 45 14.42 -2.28 5.39
C ASN A 45 14.75 -3.23 4.22
N LEU A 46 15.68 -2.83 3.34
CA LEU A 46 16.08 -3.68 2.21
C LEU A 46 16.84 -4.92 2.69
N SER A 47 17.69 -4.73 3.70
CA SER A 47 18.46 -5.78 4.35
C SER A 47 17.54 -6.81 5.00
N TRP A 48 16.46 -6.38 5.66
CA TRP A 48 15.50 -7.27 6.31
C TRP A 48 14.83 -8.22 5.33
N TYR A 49 14.33 -7.72 4.20
CA TYR A 49 13.72 -8.60 3.19
C TYR A 49 14.75 -9.59 2.60
N LYS A 50 16.00 -9.16 2.41
CA LYS A 50 17.04 -10.04 1.86
C LYS A 50 17.50 -11.10 2.84
N ILE A 51 17.65 -10.74 4.11
CA ILE A 51 17.97 -11.66 5.20
C ILE A 51 16.87 -12.72 5.29
N LEU A 52 15.61 -12.28 5.34
CA LEU A 52 14.48 -13.18 5.40
C LEU A 52 14.45 -14.14 4.20
N ALA A 53 14.62 -13.64 2.98
CA ALA A 53 14.63 -14.49 1.79
C ALA A 53 15.78 -15.51 1.79
N ARG A 54 16.97 -15.12 2.27
CA ARG A 54 18.13 -16.00 2.36
C ARG A 54 18.08 -16.98 3.53
N SER A 55 17.29 -16.70 4.56
CA SER A 55 17.09 -17.60 5.71
C SER A 55 16.35 -18.88 5.35
N GLY A 56 15.55 -18.86 4.27
CA GLY A 56 14.60 -19.95 3.97
C GLY A 56 13.32 -19.88 4.79
N GLU A 57 13.20 -18.94 5.73
CA GLU A 57 12.10 -18.85 6.69
C GLU A 57 10.95 -17.92 6.24
N ILE A 58 10.85 -17.57 4.94
CA ILE A 58 9.73 -16.73 4.45
C ILE A 58 8.39 -17.28 4.94
N THR A 59 8.17 -18.58 4.75
CA THR A 59 6.98 -19.35 5.17
C THR A 59 7.22 -20.15 6.45
N GLY A 60 8.27 -19.82 7.21
CA GLY A 60 8.60 -20.47 8.48
C GLY A 60 7.53 -20.20 9.55
N PRO A 61 7.40 -21.08 10.56
CA PRO A 61 6.48 -20.85 11.66
C PRO A 61 6.81 -19.57 12.45
N ILE A 62 5.90 -19.12 13.32
CA ILE A 62 6.06 -17.87 14.09
C ILE A 62 7.30 -17.93 15.00
N ASP A 63 7.56 -19.07 15.62
CA ASP A 63 8.67 -19.33 16.54
C ASP A 63 9.97 -19.74 15.84
N ALA A 64 9.99 -19.84 14.51
CA ALA A 64 11.23 -20.05 13.76
C ALA A 64 12.25 -18.94 14.05
N THR A 65 13.52 -19.28 13.91
CA THR A 65 14.64 -18.36 14.14
C THR A 65 15.30 -17.98 12.83
N ILE A 66 15.72 -16.73 12.69
CA ILE A 66 16.52 -16.26 11.56
C ILE A 66 18.01 -16.50 11.88
N PRO A 67 18.66 -17.48 11.23
CA PRO A 67 20.00 -17.90 11.64
C PRO A 67 21.08 -16.84 11.40
N GLN A 68 20.86 -15.91 10.46
CA GLN A 68 21.86 -14.89 10.17
C GLN A 68 21.93 -13.76 11.21
N VAL A 69 21.03 -13.72 12.20
CA VAL A 69 20.83 -12.54 13.05
C VAL A 69 20.84 -12.89 14.54
N ILE A 70 21.63 -12.13 15.32
CA ILE A 70 21.73 -12.24 16.80
C ILE A 70 21.95 -13.70 17.23
N ASN A 71 22.97 -14.37 16.69
CA ASN A 71 23.33 -15.76 17.04
C ASN A 71 22.14 -16.74 17.00
N ASN A 72 21.33 -16.70 15.93
CA ASN A 72 20.11 -17.50 15.75
C ASN A 72 18.98 -17.23 16.77
N GLN A 73 18.97 -16.07 17.44
CA GLN A 73 17.96 -15.78 18.47
C GLN A 73 16.83 -14.89 17.97
N LEU A 74 16.99 -14.24 16.81
CA LEU A 74 15.93 -13.38 16.28
C LEU A 74 14.79 -14.23 15.73
N SER A 75 13.60 -14.08 16.32
CA SER A 75 12.39 -14.74 15.82
C SER A 75 12.01 -14.24 14.42
N ARG A 76 11.58 -15.16 13.56
CA ARG A 76 10.95 -14.90 12.26
C ARG A 76 9.77 -13.94 12.38
N ASN A 77 9.07 -13.95 13.51
CA ASN A 77 7.93 -13.08 13.78
C ASN A 77 8.28 -11.58 13.81
N ALA A 78 9.57 -11.23 13.93
CA ALA A 78 10.04 -9.84 13.87
C ALA A 78 10.04 -9.25 12.44
N PHE A 79 9.85 -10.08 11.41
CA PHE A 79 9.87 -9.67 10.00
C PHE A 79 8.46 -9.68 9.40
N SER A 80 8.29 -8.99 8.26
CA SER A 80 7.02 -8.94 7.52
C SER A 80 6.45 -10.33 7.20
N THR A 81 5.13 -10.43 7.21
CA THR A 81 4.36 -11.62 6.79
C THR A 81 4.68 -12.07 5.36
N GLU A 82 4.60 -13.37 5.12
CA GLU A 82 4.66 -14.01 3.80
C GLU A 82 3.54 -13.54 2.86
N PHE A 83 2.44 -13.01 3.38
CA PHE A 83 1.37 -12.46 2.56
C PHE A 83 1.71 -11.08 1.99
N SER A 84 2.79 -10.45 2.47
CA SER A 84 3.24 -9.16 1.95
C SER A 84 4.02 -9.34 0.66
N GLY A 85 3.49 -8.82 -0.44
CA GLY A 85 4.08 -8.96 -1.77
C GLY A 85 5.48 -8.35 -1.90
N ILE A 86 5.86 -7.39 -1.04
CA ILE A 86 7.22 -6.85 -1.03
C ILE A 86 8.25 -7.92 -0.68
N VAL A 87 7.94 -8.84 0.25
CA VAL A 87 8.85 -9.94 0.62
C VAL A 87 9.19 -10.78 -0.61
N TRP A 88 8.20 -11.07 -1.44
CA TRP A 88 8.37 -11.85 -2.67
C TRP A 88 9.13 -11.11 -3.75
N LEU A 89 8.97 -9.78 -3.88
CA LEU A 89 9.80 -9.00 -4.79
C LEU A 89 11.30 -9.16 -4.46
N TYR A 90 11.67 -9.08 -3.18
CA TYR A 90 13.07 -9.24 -2.75
C TYR A 90 13.55 -10.70 -2.71
N ALA A 91 12.62 -11.66 -2.70
CA ALA A 91 12.93 -13.07 -2.87
C ALA A 91 13.27 -13.40 -4.33
N PHE A 92 12.50 -12.89 -5.29
CA PHE A 92 12.64 -13.24 -6.71
C PHE A 92 13.64 -12.38 -7.48
N PHE A 93 13.86 -11.12 -7.06
CA PHE A 93 14.69 -10.18 -7.80
C PHE A 93 15.92 -9.73 -7.00
N PRO A 94 17.00 -9.29 -7.69
CA PRO A 94 18.09 -8.56 -7.04
C PRO A 94 17.56 -7.31 -6.32
N SER A 95 18.20 -6.91 -5.22
CA SER A 95 17.68 -5.86 -4.33
C SER A 95 17.35 -4.55 -5.04
N MET A 96 18.21 -4.10 -5.97
CA MET A 96 17.96 -2.87 -6.71
C MET A 96 16.79 -3.00 -7.69
N VAL A 97 16.62 -4.16 -8.33
CA VAL A 97 15.49 -4.44 -9.22
C VAL A 97 14.20 -4.52 -8.42
N ALA A 98 14.19 -5.25 -7.30
CA ALA A 98 13.05 -5.31 -6.38
C ALA A 98 12.65 -3.92 -5.87
N TYR A 99 13.63 -3.08 -5.54
CA TYR A 99 13.41 -1.70 -5.13
C TYR A 99 12.78 -0.84 -6.25
N ALA A 100 13.32 -0.92 -7.46
CA ALA A 100 12.78 -0.20 -8.62
C ALA A 100 11.36 -0.67 -8.99
N LEU A 101 11.11 -1.98 -8.93
CA LEU A 101 9.78 -2.56 -9.14
C LEU A 101 8.79 -2.12 -8.07
N SER A 102 9.19 -2.13 -6.80
CA SER A 102 8.33 -1.69 -5.68
C SER A 102 7.90 -0.24 -5.86
N GLN A 103 8.82 0.65 -6.22
CA GLN A 103 8.50 2.04 -6.53
C GLN A 103 7.59 2.15 -7.77
N THR A 104 7.85 1.37 -8.80
CA THR A 104 7.04 1.37 -10.02
C THR A 104 5.60 0.98 -9.73
N ILE A 105 5.38 -0.15 -9.04
CA ILE A 105 4.06 -0.65 -8.64
C ILE A 105 3.32 0.41 -7.84
N THR A 106 3.96 0.95 -6.81
CA THR A 106 3.35 1.94 -5.91
C THR A 106 2.90 3.19 -6.68
N ARG A 107 3.75 3.73 -7.56
CA ARG A 107 3.44 4.95 -8.31
C ARG A 107 2.40 4.74 -9.40
N VAL A 108 2.41 3.60 -10.08
CA VAL A 108 1.39 3.25 -11.08
C VAL A 108 0.03 3.12 -10.39
N VAL A 109 -0.06 2.43 -9.26
CA VAL A 109 -1.31 2.31 -8.49
C VAL A 109 -1.75 3.66 -7.93
N ALA A 110 -0.82 4.50 -7.47
CA ALA A 110 -1.12 5.86 -7.01
C ALA A 110 -1.75 6.71 -8.12
N PHE A 111 -1.16 6.67 -9.32
CA PHE A 111 -1.68 7.38 -10.49
C PHE A 111 -3.07 6.89 -10.86
N ILE A 112 -3.24 5.57 -11.02
CA ILE A 112 -4.53 4.97 -11.38
C ILE A 112 -5.58 5.30 -10.32
N GLY A 113 -5.25 5.09 -9.04
CA GLY A 113 -6.11 5.32 -7.89
C GLY A 113 -6.62 6.75 -7.81
N MET A 114 -5.71 7.72 -7.89
CA MET A 114 -6.09 9.13 -7.89
C MET A 114 -6.92 9.48 -9.12
N TYR A 115 -6.54 8.98 -10.30
CA TYR A 115 -7.24 9.28 -11.54
C TYR A 115 -8.69 8.80 -11.52
N VAL A 116 -8.93 7.54 -11.13
CA VAL A 116 -10.30 6.98 -11.06
C VAL A 116 -11.10 7.60 -9.91
N LEU A 117 -10.46 7.95 -8.79
CA LEU A 117 -11.11 8.65 -7.69
C LEU A 117 -11.65 10.01 -8.13
N LEU A 118 -10.79 10.83 -8.75
CA LEU A 118 -11.16 12.15 -9.23
C LEU A 118 -12.25 12.04 -10.30
N LYS A 119 -12.04 11.21 -11.32
CA LYS A 119 -12.97 11.05 -12.44
C LYS A 119 -14.37 10.59 -12.00
N HIS A 120 -14.48 9.69 -11.02
CA HIS A 120 -15.78 9.13 -10.64
C HIS A 120 -16.49 9.86 -9.49
N HIS A 121 -15.76 10.57 -8.62
CA HIS A 121 -16.35 11.14 -7.40
C HIS A 121 -16.23 12.66 -7.27
N PHE A 122 -15.16 13.28 -7.76
CA PHE A 122 -14.87 14.68 -7.44
C PHE A 122 -14.91 15.60 -8.67
N LEU A 123 -14.41 15.14 -9.80
CA LEU A 123 -14.26 15.90 -11.05
C LEU A 123 -14.84 15.13 -12.25
N PRO A 124 -16.15 14.79 -12.24
CA PRO A 124 -16.73 13.94 -13.28
C PRO A 124 -16.94 14.62 -14.63
N ARG A 125 -16.84 15.96 -14.69
CA ARG A 125 -16.99 16.69 -15.96
C ARG A 125 -15.72 16.59 -16.76
N GLU A 126 -15.86 16.39 -18.07
CA GLU A 126 -14.76 16.24 -19.02
C GLU A 126 -13.82 17.45 -19.06
N ASP A 127 -14.34 18.65 -18.79
CA ASP A 127 -13.55 19.89 -18.74
C ASP A 127 -12.44 19.84 -17.67
N TRP A 128 -12.60 19.01 -16.63
CA TRP A 128 -11.62 18.83 -15.56
C TRP A 128 -10.58 17.74 -15.85
N MET A 129 -10.56 17.18 -17.07
CA MET A 129 -9.68 16.07 -17.43
C MET A 129 -8.19 16.41 -17.28
N VAL A 130 -7.76 17.60 -17.71
CA VAL A 130 -6.37 18.06 -17.55
C VAL A 130 -5.99 18.11 -16.07
N ILE A 131 -6.88 18.64 -15.23
CA ILE A 131 -6.67 18.72 -13.78
C ILE A 131 -6.66 17.33 -13.16
N SER A 132 -7.57 16.44 -13.57
CA SER A 132 -7.64 15.07 -13.05
C SER A 132 -6.37 14.28 -13.36
N VAL A 133 -5.89 14.32 -14.61
CA VAL A 133 -4.63 13.64 -15.00
C VAL A 133 -3.42 14.31 -14.34
N GLY A 134 -3.37 15.65 -14.34
CA GLY A 134 -2.26 16.41 -13.76
C GLY A 134 -2.10 16.18 -12.26
N VAL A 135 -3.19 16.22 -11.49
CA VAL A 135 -3.18 15.94 -10.05
C VAL A 135 -2.81 14.48 -9.78
N SER A 136 -3.30 13.55 -10.60
CA SER A 136 -2.96 12.13 -10.46
C SER A 136 -1.47 11.87 -10.72
N LEU A 137 -0.90 12.55 -11.72
CA LEU A 137 0.53 12.49 -12.00
C LEU A 137 1.34 13.13 -10.88
N ALA A 138 0.95 14.31 -10.41
CA ALA A 138 1.62 15.00 -9.31
C ALA A 138 1.61 14.14 -8.03
N PHE A 139 0.47 13.51 -7.71
CA PHE A 139 0.35 12.59 -6.59
C PHE A 139 1.24 11.36 -6.74
N ALA A 140 1.29 10.75 -7.93
CA ALA A 140 2.16 9.60 -8.18
C ALA A 140 3.66 9.94 -8.12
N LEU A 141 4.04 11.20 -8.31
CA LEU A 141 5.42 11.68 -8.27
C LEU A 141 5.87 12.18 -6.89
N THR A 142 4.99 12.19 -5.88
CA THR A 142 5.38 12.65 -4.54
C THR A 142 6.52 11.81 -3.98
N PRO A 143 7.45 12.42 -3.23
CA PRO A 143 8.40 11.68 -2.41
C PRO A 143 7.66 10.78 -1.42
N PHE A 144 8.11 9.55 -1.26
CA PHE A 144 7.58 8.63 -0.26
C PHE A 144 8.65 7.63 0.16
N TRP A 145 8.45 7.01 1.31
CA TRP A 145 9.31 5.95 1.82
C TRP A 145 8.96 4.59 1.17
N PRO A 146 9.81 4.01 0.32
CA PRO A 146 9.48 2.84 -0.50
C PRO A 146 9.04 1.57 0.26
N PRO A 147 9.62 1.23 1.42
CA PRO A 147 9.13 0.12 2.25
C PRO A 147 7.71 0.33 2.76
N GLY A 148 7.21 1.57 2.76
CA GLY A 148 5.82 1.89 3.04
C GLY A 148 4.83 1.41 1.98
N MET A 149 5.30 0.96 0.80
CA MET A 149 4.47 0.40 -0.27
C MET A 149 3.22 1.27 -0.57
N LEU A 150 2.03 0.66 -0.66
CA LEU A 150 0.75 1.35 -0.88
C LEU A 150 0.15 1.96 0.38
N SER A 151 0.81 1.93 1.54
CA SER A 151 0.21 2.33 2.83
C SER A 151 -0.28 3.78 2.86
N THR A 152 0.32 4.66 2.06
CA THR A 152 -0.11 6.05 1.87
C THR A 152 -0.63 6.31 0.45
N LEU A 153 0.14 5.90 -0.55
CA LEU A 153 -0.15 6.16 -1.96
C LEU A 153 -1.26 5.28 -2.56
N GLY A 154 -1.63 4.18 -1.90
CA GLY A 154 -2.77 3.34 -2.29
C GLY A 154 -4.12 3.83 -1.78
N MET A 155 -4.13 4.78 -0.83
CA MET A 155 -5.36 5.29 -0.23
C MET A 155 -6.38 5.84 -1.23
N PRO A 156 -6.00 6.55 -2.32
CA PRO A 156 -6.98 7.03 -3.30
C PRO A 156 -7.75 5.89 -3.99
N LEU A 157 -7.07 4.80 -4.32
CA LEU A 157 -7.72 3.63 -4.95
C LEU A 157 -8.65 2.92 -3.95
N ALA A 158 -8.24 2.79 -2.69
CA ALA A 158 -9.09 2.26 -1.64
C ALA A 158 -10.33 3.15 -1.44
N LEU A 159 -10.15 4.46 -1.39
CA LEU A 159 -11.23 5.44 -1.23
C LEU A 159 -12.22 5.35 -2.40
N TRP A 160 -11.72 5.22 -3.63
CA TRP A 160 -12.56 5.00 -4.81
C TRP A 160 -13.47 3.77 -4.63
N ALA A 161 -12.91 2.63 -4.20
CA ALA A 161 -13.68 1.41 -3.97
C ALA A 161 -14.75 1.61 -2.86
N PHE A 162 -14.39 2.24 -1.74
CA PHE A 162 -15.31 2.54 -0.66
C PHE A 162 -16.44 3.48 -1.08
N LEU A 163 -16.14 4.54 -1.82
CA LEU A 163 -17.15 5.50 -2.27
C LEU A 163 -18.09 4.90 -3.32
N ASN A 164 -17.62 3.98 -4.17
CA ASN A 164 -18.49 3.22 -5.08
C ASN A 164 -19.47 2.33 -4.30
N ILE A 165 -18.97 1.56 -3.33
CA ILE A 165 -19.81 0.69 -2.47
C ILE A 165 -20.82 1.54 -1.69
N ARG A 166 -20.38 2.68 -1.15
CA ARG A 166 -21.23 3.64 -0.43
C ARG A 166 -22.35 4.19 -1.32
N LYS A 167 -22.10 4.44 -2.61
CA LYS A 167 -23.11 4.83 -3.62
C LYS A 167 -24.02 3.66 -4.05
N GLY A 168 -23.79 2.44 -3.55
CA GLY A 168 -24.61 1.26 -3.84
C GLY A 168 -24.13 0.42 -5.03
N GLU A 169 -22.96 0.73 -5.61
CA GLU A 169 -22.39 -0.03 -6.71
C GLU A 169 -22.00 -1.45 -6.27
N ARG A 170 -22.34 -2.46 -7.08
CA ARG A 170 -22.12 -3.89 -6.77
C ARG A 170 -21.01 -4.53 -7.60
N SER A 171 -20.07 -3.72 -8.08
CA SER A 171 -18.97 -4.19 -8.90
C SER A 171 -17.97 -5.01 -8.09
N TRP A 172 -17.61 -6.20 -8.59
CA TRP A 172 -16.57 -7.06 -7.99
C TRP A 172 -15.21 -6.36 -7.94
N LYS A 173 -14.98 -5.36 -8.81
CA LYS A 173 -13.75 -4.56 -8.86
C LYS A 173 -13.48 -3.85 -7.53
N ASN A 174 -14.51 -3.43 -6.81
CA ASN A 174 -14.36 -2.76 -5.52
C ASN A 174 -13.74 -3.73 -4.50
N TYR A 175 -14.30 -4.94 -4.37
CA TYR A 175 -13.77 -5.95 -3.45
C TYR A 175 -12.40 -6.47 -3.87
N PHE A 176 -12.14 -6.58 -5.18
CA PHE A 176 -10.81 -6.89 -5.68
C PHE A 176 -9.76 -5.88 -5.23
N VAL A 177 -10.06 -4.58 -5.31
CA VAL A 177 -9.19 -3.52 -4.79
C VAL A 177 -9.01 -3.64 -3.27
N LEU A 178 -10.11 -3.82 -2.52
CA LEU A 178 -10.05 -3.96 -1.05
C LEU A 178 -9.29 -5.21 -0.60
N THR A 179 -9.12 -6.22 -1.48
CA THR A 179 -8.34 -7.43 -1.21
C THR A 179 -6.87 -7.27 -1.57
N LEU A 180 -6.57 -6.65 -2.72
CA LEU A 180 -5.19 -6.53 -3.21
C LEU A 180 -4.37 -5.50 -2.44
N ILE A 181 -4.98 -4.38 -2.04
CA ILE A 181 -4.25 -3.32 -1.34
C ILE A 181 -3.60 -3.84 -0.04
N PRO A 182 -4.30 -4.59 0.84
CA PRO A 182 -3.69 -5.16 2.03
C PRO A 182 -2.47 -6.05 1.76
N LEU A 183 -2.43 -6.79 0.64
CA LEU A 183 -1.30 -7.66 0.28
C LEU A 183 -0.02 -6.87 -0.05
N TYR A 184 -0.12 -5.56 -0.29
CA TYR A 184 1.02 -4.72 -0.64
C TYR A 184 0.98 -3.37 0.11
N SER A 185 0.50 -3.39 1.35
CA SER A 185 0.52 -2.25 2.27
C SER A 185 0.61 -2.74 3.70
N SER A 186 0.85 -1.84 4.64
CA SER A 186 0.78 -2.12 6.07
C SER A 186 -0.39 -1.39 6.71
N ILE A 187 -1.10 -2.10 7.59
CA ILE A 187 -2.16 -1.51 8.40
C ILE A 187 -1.60 -0.44 9.34
N VAL A 188 -0.44 -0.67 9.95
CA VAL A 188 0.14 0.20 10.98
C VAL A 188 0.68 1.49 10.39
N LEU A 189 1.23 1.44 9.17
CA LEU A 189 1.86 2.61 8.54
C LEU A 189 0.87 3.64 8.01
N GLY A 190 -0.40 3.29 7.79
CA GLY A 190 -1.38 4.27 7.30
C GLY A 190 -2.82 3.81 7.27
N PHE A 191 -3.07 2.54 6.96
CA PHE A 191 -4.45 2.07 6.74
C PHE A 191 -5.30 1.99 8.02
N PHE A 192 -4.69 1.93 9.20
CA PHE A 192 -5.41 2.08 10.47
C PHE A 192 -6.16 3.42 10.55
N PHE A 193 -5.47 4.52 10.25
CA PHE A 193 -6.08 5.86 10.25
C PHE A 193 -7.07 6.03 9.10
N PHE A 194 -6.74 5.49 7.93
CA PHE A 194 -7.63 5.52 6.78
C PHE A 194 -8.96 4.81 7.07
N LEU A 195 -8.93 3.55 7.54
CA LEU A 195 -10.12 2.78 7.87
C LEU A 195 -10.91 3.40 9.03
N SER A 196 -10.23 4.01 10.00
CA SER A 196 -10.89 4.80 11.05
C SER A 196 -11.67 5.97 10.45
N GLY A 197 -11.09 6.70 9.50
CA GLY A 197 -11.76 7.78 8.77
C GLY A 197 -12.95 7.29 7.94
N ILE A 198 -12.84 6.15 7.27
CA ILE A 198 -13.97 5.53 6.54
C ILE A 198 -15.07 5.07 7.52
N GLY A 199 -14.70 4.55 8.70
CA GLY A 199 -15.63 4.24 9.79
C GLY A 199 -16.37 5.47 10.30
N MET A 200 -15.66 6.58 10.51
CA MET A 200 -16.28 7.87 10.86
C MET A 200 -17.22 8.36 9.76
N LEU A 201 -16.87 8.19 8.48
CA LEU A 201 -17.75 8.53 7.36
C LEU A 201 -19.04 7.70 7.38
N TRP A 202 -18.97 6.41 7.71
CA TRP A 202 -20.15 5.56 7.88
C TRP A 202 -21.00 6.00 9.09
N LEU A 203 -20.36 6.30 10.23
CA LEU A 203 -21.06 6.82 11.42
C LEU A 203 -21.76 8.16 11.12
N MET A 204 -21.11 9.04 10.36
CA MET A 204 -21.69 10.31 9.94
C MET A 204 -22.93 10.10 9.06
N ASP A 205 -22.89 9.16 8.12
CA ASP A 205 -24.07 8.79 7.33
C ASP A 205 -25.20 8.25 8.21
N LEU A 206 -24.87 7.41 9.19
CA LEU A 206 -25.84 6.88 10.13
C LEU A 206 -26.50 7.98 10.97
N VAL A 207 -25.73 8.94 11.48
CA VAL A 207 -26.24 10.00 12.36
C VAL A 207 -27.01 11.07 11.58
N ILE A 208 -26.46 11.52 10.44
CA ILE A 208 -26.99 12.65 9.66
C ILE A 208 -28.07 12.19 8.70
N LYS A 209 -27.83 11.14 7.91
CA LYS A 209 -28.77 10.65 6.89
C LYS A 209 -29.74 9.61 7.43
N LYS A 210 -29.51 9.08 8.64
CA LYS A 210 -30.28 7.97 9.23
C LYS A 210 -30.26 6.70 8.38
N GLU A 211 -29.20 6.53 7.56
CA GLU A 211 -29.05 5.40 6.65
C GLU A 211 -28.11 4.34 7.26
N TRP A 212 -28.64 3.14 7.49
CA TRP A 212 -27.86 1.97 7.88
C TRP A 212 -27.26 1.30 6.66
N ASN A 213 -26.33 1.95 5.96
CA ASN A 213 -25.69 1.36 4.78
C ASN A 213 -24.81 0.17 5.19
N PHE A 214 -25.43 -1.00 5.36
CA PHE A 214 -24.78 -2.23 5.82
C PHE A 214 -23.72 -2.71 4.84
N ARG A 215 -23.90 -2.48 3.53
CA ARG A 215 -22.89 -2.83 2.54
C ARG A 215 -21.61 -2.04 2.75
N PHE A 216 -21.75 -0.74 3.02
CA PHE A 216 -20.61 0.09 3.32
C PHE A 216 -19.93 -0.36 4.63
N LEU A 217 -20.68 -0.64 5.70
CA LEU A 217 -20.13 -1.22 6.93
C LEU A 217 -19.39 -2.54 6.68
N PHE A 218 -20.01 -3.47 5.96
CA PHE A 218 -19.40 -4.77 5.67
C PHE A 218 -18.15 -4.64 4.80
N SER A 219 -18.05 -3.64 3.92
CA SER A 219 -16.81 -3.40 3.18
C SER A 219 -15.66 -2.95 4.08
N ILE A 220 -15.95 -2.18 5.13
CA ILE A 220 -14.95 -1.75 6.12
C ILE A 220 -14.48 -2.96 6.93
N ILE A 221 -15.44 -3.74 7.46
CA ILE A 221 -15.16 -4.98 8.19
C ILE A 221 -14.36 -5.95 7.31
N TYR A 222 -14.73 -6.09 6.04
CA TYR A 222 -14.05 -6.95 5.07
C TYR A 222 -12.57 -6.57 4.93
N MET A 223 -12.26 -5.32 4.58
CA MET A 223 -10.87 -4.91 4.40
C MET A 223 -10.07 -5.04 5.71
N THR A 224 -10.69 -4.74 6.85
CA THR A 224 -10.07 -4.95 8.18
C THR A 224 -9.72 -6.42 8.41
N ILE A 225 -10.63 -7.36 8.12
CA ILE A 225 -10.37 -8.80 8.26
C ILE A 225 -9.23 -9.23 7.35
N ILE A 226 -9.17 -8.75 6.09
CA ILE A 226 -8.05 -9.06 5.20
C ILE A 226 -6.73 -8.56 5.80
N TYR A 227 -6.68 -7.35 6.37
CA TYR A 227 -5.49 -6.89 7.07
C TYR A 227 -5.11 -7.78 8.26
N MET A 228 -6.08 -8.22 9.06
CA MET A 228 -5.80 -9.12 10.19
C MET A 228 -5.23 -10.46 9.73
N ILE A 229 -5.67 -10.95 8.57
CA ILE A 229 -5.14 -12.18 7.95
C ILE A 229 -3.72 -11.94 7.42
N VAL A 230 -3.50 -10.85 6.68
CA VAL A 230 -2.17 -10.53 6.14
C VAL A 230 -1.18 -10.32 7.28
N GLU A 231 -1.53 -9.50 8.26
CA GLU A 231 -0.68 -9.10 9.39
C GLU A 231 -0.88 -10.03 10.60
N TYR A 232 -1.27 -11.29 10.39
CA TYR A 232 -1.57 -12.23 11.48
C TYR A 232 -0.39 -12.41 12.45
N ARG A 233 0.85 -12.31 11.95
CA ARG A 233 2.09 -12.33 12.76
C ARG A 233 2.11 -11.18 13.76
N LEU A 234 1.80 -9.97 13.31
CA LEU A 234 1.67 -8.79 14.16
C LEU A 234 0.53 -8.97 15.16
N VAL A 235 -0.64 -9.42 14.72
CA VAL A 235 -1.80 -9.68 15.58
C VAL A 235 -1.44 -10.70 16.67
N SER A 236 -0.78 -11.79 16.30
CA SER A 236 -0.30 -12.81 17.23
C SER A 236 0.68 -12.24 18.24
N SER A 237 1.59 -11.36 17.82
CA SER A 237 2.52 -10.69 18.73
C SER A 237 1.80 -9.87 19.80
N PHE A 238 0.71 -9.18 19.44
CA PHE A 238 -0.04 -8.37 20.39
C PHE A 238 -0.78 -9.20 21.46
N PHE A 239 -1.31 -10.38 21.09
CA PHE A 239 -2.14 -11.17 22.00
C PHE A 239 -1.39 -12.26 22.75
N PHE A 240 -0.32 -12.81 22.18
CA PHE A 240 0.32 -14.03 22.69
C PHE A 240 1.82 -13.87 22.98
N SER A 241 2.47 -12.81 22.51
CA SER A 241 3.90 -12.64 22.77
C SER A 241 4.16 -12.18 24.19
N THR A 242 5.04 -12.88 24.88
CA THR A 242 5.59 -12.49 26.18
C THR A 242 7.00 -11.91 26.06
N THR A 243 7.57 -11.82 24.85
CA THR A 243 8.91 -11.24 24.66
C THR A 243 8.85 -9.72 24.84
N PRO A 244 9.75 -9.13 25.65
CA PRO A 244 9.84 -7.69 25.80
C PRO A 244 10.00 -7.03 24.44
N ASN A 245 9.14 -6.06 24.17
CA ASN A 245 9.24 -5.18 23.02
C ASN A 245 9.56 -3.76 23.52
N SER A 246 10.01 -2.87 22.63
CA SER A 246 10.37 -1.49 22.98
C SER A 246 9.22 -0.67 23.58
N ARG A 247 7.97 -1.12 23.47
CA ARG A 247 6.80 -0.50 24.11
C ARG A 247 6.62 -0.94 25.55
N ASP A 248 7.17 -2.10 25.93
CA ASP A 248 7.20 -2.57 27.32
C ASP A 248 8.26 -1.81 28.12
N GLU A 249 9.38 -1.44 27.47
CA GLU A 249 10.44 -0.61 28.08
C GLU A 249 9.91 0.74 28.55
N TYR A 250 8.90 1.32 27.89
CA TYR A 250 8.31 2.60 28.30
C TYR A 250 7.63 2.53 29.69
N PHE A 251 7.16 1.36 30.11
CA PHE A 251 6.59 1.13 31.44
C PHE A 251 7.67 0.80 32.48
N HIS A 252 8.88 0.44 32.05
CA HIS A 252 10.00 0.05 32.90
C HIS A 252 11.13 1.09 32.96
N ALA A 253 11.08 2.13 32.13
CA ALA A 253 11.91 3.32 32.23
C ALA A 253 11.49 4.16 33.44
N ARG A 254 12.07 3.85 34.60
CA ARG A 254 12.10 4.74 35.76
C ARG A 254 13.38 5.54 35.79
#